data_AF-A0A1M5XRW9-F1
#
_entry.id   AF-A0A1M5XRW9-F1
#
_cell.length_a   1.000
_cell.length_b   1.000
_cell.length_c   1.000
_cell.angle_alpha   90.00
_cell.angle_beta   90.00
_cell.angle_gamma   90.00
#
_symmetry.space_group_name_H-M   'P 1'
#
loop_
_entity.id
_entity.type
_entity.pdbx_description
1 polymer ?
#
loop_
_entity_poly.entity_id
_entity_poly.type
_entity_poly.pdbx_seq_one_letter_code
_entity_poly.pdbx_strand_id
1 'polypeptide(L)'
;MYRVLIADDEPLMRQALKVMISKVDGFEVVYSVGNGEQAVQICKSNSIDIVFMDIMMPGESGIECSKKIYEHNPNTIIFIVSSYNNFDFAIEALKSKVKAYISKPVSFEQIEALLENHKSENEVKNSKGIEGKSDEIFSIMKEKDFKRIYYEIPKIVDSIYDNENTDLELLKENFINIGKELMDSIGLSKNEIEKIEELFPINNFQHKEKRYFEFWLFKVMNYVFQQNSIKKYSLLKTVFDYIEDHIEEDIGLNEIINNCSVSQGYLSRIFKRQFNVSVMEYLHMRKINMAKSYFCFTDLSITDVAFKLGYNESSYFSKVFKKYENMTVYRYKKML
;
A
#
# COMPACT_ATOMS: atom_id res chain seq x y z
N MET A 1 -8.87 -4.47 27.85
CA MET A 1 -8.57 -3.07 28.20
C MET A 1 -7.06 -2.94 28.21
N TYR A 2 -6.51 -2.09 27.35
CA TYR A 2 -5.09 -1.87 27.17
C TYR A 2 -4.52 -1.01 28.29
N ARG A 3 -3.38 -1.41 28.85
CA ARG A 3 -2.67 -0.75 29.95
C ARG A 3 -1.63 0.20 29.37
N VAL A 4 -1.81 1.49 29.63
CA VAL A 4 -1.02 2.58 29.07
C VAL A 4 -0.12 3.20 30.14
N LEU A 5 1.15 3.40 29.78
CA LEU A 5 2.14 4.18 30.53
C LEU A 5 2.41 5.50 29.79
N ILE A 6 2.47 6.61 30.53
CA ILE A 6 2.93 7.90 30.01
C ILE A 6 4.29 8.23 30.65
N ALA A 7 5.28 8.59 29.84
CA ALA A 7 6.60 9.03 30.27
C ALA A 7 6.93 10.36 29.59
N ASP A 8 6.92 11.44 30.36
CA ASP A 8 7.13 12.81 29.88
C ASP A 8 7.59 13.64 31.08
N ASP A 9 8.62 14.47 30.97
CA ASP A 9 9.12 15.22 32.13
C ASP A 9 8.17 16.37 32.53
N GLU A 10 7.32 16.83 31.62
CA GLU A 10 6.36 17.92 31.82
C GLU A 10 5.06 17.43 32.50
N PRO A 11 4.77 17.85 33.76
CA PRO A 11 3.58 17.39 34.48
C PRO A 11 2.25 17.72 33.80
N LEU A 12 2.16 18.87 33.15
CA LEU A 12 0.96 19.31 32.43
C LEU A 12 0.69 18.42 31.22
N MET A 13 1.74 18.03 30.49
CA MET A 13 1.60 17.12 29.34
C MET A 13 1.11 15.75 29.79
N ARG A 14 1.65 15.21 30.88
CA ARG A 14 1.16 13.93 31.46
C ARG A 14 -0.32 14.00 31.82
N GLN A 15 -0.77 15.11 32.40
CA GLN A 15 -2.19 15.31 32.72
C GLN A 15 -3.05 15.42 31.47
N ALA A 16 -2.60 16.17 30.46
CA ALA A 16 -3.31 16.34 29.20
C ALA A 16 -3.47 15.01 28.46
N LEU A 17 -2.38 14.26 28.28
CA LEU A 17 -2.40 12.93 27.67
C LEU A 17 -3.30 11.96 28.46
N LYS A 18 -3.23 11.98 29.80
CA LYS A 18 -4.12 11.15 30.62
C LYS A 18 -5.59 11.44 30.36
N VAL A 19 -5.97 12.72 30.26
CA VAL A 19 -7.35 13.12 29.93
C VAL A 19 -7.74 12.71 28.52
N MET A 20 -6.88 12.94 27.52
CA MET A 20 -7.15 12.54 26.12
C MET A 20 -7.34 11.03 26.00
N ILE A 21 -6.43 10.23 26.55
CA ILE A 21 -6.48 8.76 26.48
C ILE A 21 -7.72 8.22 27.21
N SER A 22 -8.10 8.81 28.34
CA SER A 22 -9.29 8.37 29.10
C SER A 22 -10.63 8.56 28.38
N LYS A 23 -10.66 9.36 27.30
CA LYS A 23 -11.85 9.56 26.47
C LYS A 23 -12.00 8.50 25.38
N VAL A 24 -10.99 7.64 25.18
CA VAL A 24 -10.99 6.59 24.16
C VAL A 24 -11.28 5.24 24.82
N ASP A 25 -12.32 4.57 24.34
CA ASP A 25 -12.80 3.32 24.96
C ASP A 25 -11.80 2.16 24.77
N GLY A 26 -11.51 1.48 25.88
CA GLY A 26 -10.65 0.29 25.90
C GLY A 26 -9.21 0.56 26.31
N PHE A 27 -8.86 1.80 26.69
CA PHE A 27 -7.52 2.18 27.15
C PHE A 27 -7.54 2.72 28.59
N GLU A 28 -6.55 2.32 29.38
CA GLU A 28 -6.41 2.75 30.77
C GLU A 28 -4.99 3.24 31.04
N VAL A 29 -4.84 4.48 31.50
CA VAL A 29 -3.54 5.00 31.96
C VAL A 29 -3.26 4.50 33.37
N VAL A 30 -2.45 3.45 33.46
CA VAL A 30 -2.09 2.79 34.74
C VAL A 30 -0.87 3.41 35.41
N TYR A 31 0.00 4.08 34.64
CA TYR A 31 1.20 4.74 35.17
C TYR A 31 1.51 6.04 34.42
N SER A 32 2.12 6.98 35.13
CA SER A 32 2.59 8.27 34.60
C SER A 32 3.88 8.65 35.33
N VAL A 33 4.98 8.78 34.60
CA VAL A 33 6.34 9.02 35.16
C VAL A 33 7.03 10.19 34.48
N GLY A 34 8.00 10.79 35.18
CA GLY A 34 8.71 11.99 34.72
C GLY A 34 10.08 11.76 34.09
N ASN A 35 10.51 10.51 33.94
CA ASN A 35 11.80 10.18 33.35
C ASN A 35 11.81 8.77 32.73
N GLY A 36 12.77 8.56 31.83
CA GLY A 36 12.91 7.31 31.07
C GLY A 36 13.31 6.11 31.91
N GLU A 37 14.14 6.29 32.94
CA GLU A 37 14.59 5.19 33.82
C GLU A 37 13.39 4.52 34.54
N GLN A 38 12.49 5.33 35.10
CA GLN A 38 11.25 4.84 35.70
C GLN A 38 10.36 4.13 34.69
N ALA A 39 10.26 4.65 33.46
CA ALA A 39 9.46 4.04 32.40
C ALA A 39 9.98 2.64 32.03
N VAL A 40 11.30 2.51 31.86
CA VAL A 40 11.97 1.23 31.61
C VAL A 40 11.73 0.25 32.76
N GLN A 41 11.89 0.70 34.01
CA GLN A 41 11.73 -0.17 35.18
C GLN A 41 10.28 -0.66 35.37
N ILE A 42 9.29 0.21 35.11
CA ILE A 42 7.89 -0.16 35.14
C ILE A 42 7.59 -1.21 34.08
N CYS A 43 8.06 -1.02 32.84
CA CYS A 43 7.84 -2.00 31.77
C CYS A 43 8.51 -3.34 32.10
N LYS A 44 9.69 -3.36 32.73
CA LYS A 44 10.35 -4.61 33.16
C LYS A 44 9.56 -5.39 34.21
N SER A 45 8.82 -4.69 35.06
CA SER A 45 8.18 -5.29 36.24
C SER A 45 6.67 -5.49 36.09
N ASN A 46 6.05 -4.88 35.07
CA ASN A 46 4.60 -4.85 34.88
C ASN A 46 4.26 -5.02 33.40
N SER A 47 3.10 -5.63 33.13
CA SER A 47 2.55 -5.69 31.77
C SER A 47 2.02 -4.32 31.35
N ILE A 48 2.69 -3.72 30.36
CA ILE A 48 2.31 -2.47 29.72
C ILE A 48 2.14 -2.74 28.22
N ASP A 49 0.95 -2.43 27.70
CA ASP A 49 0.62 -2.66 26.30
C ASP A 49 1.11 -1.49 25.44
N ILE A 50 0.94 -0.26 25.94
CA ILE A 50 1.28 0.97 25.21
C ILE A 50 2.06 1.93 26.09
N VAL A 51 3.09 2.55 25.51
CA VAL A 51 3.86 3.63 26.14
C VAL A 51 3.80 4.88 25.26
N PHE A 52 3.34 6.00 25.81
CA PHE A 52 3.60 7.32 25.25
C PHE A 52 4.87 7.88 25.89
N MET A 53 5.89 8.15 25.08
CA MET A 53 7.26 8.44 25.52
C MET A 53 7.76 9.76 24.92
N ASP A 54 8.16 10.70 25.77
CA ASP A 54 8.93 11.87 25.32
C ASP A 54 10.36 11.46 24.93
N ILE A 55 10.91 12.10 23.90
CA ILE A 55 12.33 11.94 23.54
C ILE A 55 13.19 12.60 24.60
N MET A 56 12.87 13.84 24.97
CA MET A 56 13.74 14.65 25.81
C MET A 56 13.24 14.56 27.25
N MET A 57 13.93 13.78 28.06
CA MET A 57 13.70 13.70 29.50
C MET A 57 15.05 13.74 30.23
N PRO A 58 15.06 14.08 31.52
CA PRO A 58 16.27 13.97 32.34
C PRO A 58 16.84 12.54 32.29
N GLY A 59 18.14 12.44 32.00
CA GLY A 59 18.86 11.17 31.89
C GLY A 59 18.94 10.67 30.45
N GLU A 60 18.47 9.44 30.22
CA GLU A 60 18.48 8.79 28.91
C GLU A 60 17.34 9.29 28.02
N SER A 61 17.54 9.38 26.70
CA SER A 61 16.46 9.82 25.81
C SER A 61 15.39 8.74 25.67
N GLY A 62 14.18 9.17 25.33
CA GLY A 62 13.07 8.26 25.04
C GLY A 62 13.39 7.22 23.97
N ILE A 63 14.28 7.53 23.02
CA ILE A 63 14.71 6.58 21.97
C ILE A 63 15.60 5.49 22.59
N GLU A 64 16.57 5.83 23.43
CA GLU A 64 17.35 4.80 24.14
C GLU A 64 16.48 3.98 25.09
N CYS A 65 15.58 4.62 25.82
CA CYS A 65 14.62 3.93 26.69
C CYS A 65 13.73 2.97 25.90
N SER A 66 13.28 3.37 24.70
CA SER A 66 12.44 2.53 23.83
C SER A 66 13.16 1.24 23.42
N LYS A 67 14.46 1.32 23.09
CA LYS A 67 15.31 0.17 22.75
C LYS A 67 15.38 -0.80 23.94
N LYS A 68 15.60 -0.29 25.16
CA LYS A 68 15.64 -1.10 26.39
C LYS A 68 14.31 -1.73 26.76
N ILE A 69 13.20 -1.02 26.58
CA ILE A 69 11.85 -1.55 26.80
C ILE A 69 11.62 -2.69 25.82
N TYR A 70 11.94 -2.49 24.54
CA TYR A 70 11.75 -3.50 23.49
C TYR A 70 12.56 -4.79 23.76
N GLU A 71 13.80 -4.67 24.25
CA GLU A 71 14.64 -5.83 24.60
C GLU A 71 14.00 -6.74 25.66
N HIS A 72 13.23 -6.17 26.59
CA HIS A 72 12.60 -6.91 27.69
C HIS A 72 11.13 -7.26 27.41
N ASN A 73 10.42 -6.39 26.69
CA ASN A 73 9.01 -6.54 26.32
C ASN A 73 8.81 -6.18 24.84
N PRO A 74 9.07 -7.13 23.92
CA PRO A 74 9.02 -6.86 22.48
C PRO A 74 7.59 -6.60 21.96
N ASN A 75 6.56 -6.87 22.77
CA ASN A 75 5.16 -6.66 22.43
C ASN A 75 4.63 -5.29 22.87
N THR A 76 5.38 -4.55 23.68
CA THR A 76 4.97 -3.21 24.11
C THR A 76 5.06 -2.24 22.93
N ILE A 77 3.94 -1.60 22.62
CA ILE A 77 3.87 -0.57 21.59
C ILE A 77 4.34 0.75 22.17
N ILE A 78 5.19 1.46 21.42
CA ILE A 78 5.76 2.73 21.87
C ILE A 78 5.40 3.82 20.86
N PHE A 79 4.75 4.88 21.34
CA PHE A 79 4.48 6.11 20.62
C PHE A 79 5.37 7.21 21.16
N ILE A 80 6.14 7.85 20.27
CA ILE A 80 7.02 8.96 20.64
C ILE A 80 6.25 10.28 20.56
N VAL A 81 6.36 11.13 21.58
CA VAL A 81 5.69 12.45 21.67
C VAL A 81 6.72 13.53 22.00
N SER A 82 7.09 14.40 21.05
CA SER A 82 8.18 15.37 21.27
C SER A 82 7.84 16.77 20.78
N SER A 83 8.29 17.80 21.50
CA SER A 83 8.24 19.22 21.07
C SER A 83 9.33 19.55 20.03
N TYR A 84 10.21 18.59 19.74
CA TYR A 84 11.39 18.81 18.94
C TYR A 84 11.14 18.45 17.47
N ASN A 85 11.15 19.44 16.58
CA ASN A 85 10.93 19.24 15.14
C ASN A 85 12.20 18.82 14.38
N ASN A 86 13.14 18.15 15.03
CA ASN A 86 14.38 17.74 14.39
C ASN A 86 14.21 16.40 13.66
N PHE A 87 14.35 16.48 12.34
CA PHE A 87 14.21 15.37 11.41
C PHE A 87 15.12 14.18 11.71
N ASP A 88 16.31 14.39 12.27
CA ASP A 88 17.27 13.32 12.56
C ASP A 88 16.76 12.38 13.66
N PHE A 89 16.12 12.94 14.70
CA PHE A 89 15.53 12.17 15.78
C PHE A 89 14.27 11.42 15.35
N ALA A 90 13.47 12.00 14.45
CA ALA A 90 12.34 11.29 13.84
C ALA A 90 12.83 10.10 13.00
N ILE A 91 13.91 10.25 12.24
CA ILE A 91 14.54 9.14 11.51
C ILE A 91 15.05 8.07 12.49
N GLU A 92 15.72 8.46 13.58
CA GLU A 92 16.22 7.51 14.55
C GLU A 92 15.09 6.75 15.26
N ALA A 93 14.02 7.47 15.64
CA ALA A 93 12.81 6.90 16.17
C ALA A 93 12.23 5.87 15.19
N LEU A 94 12.07 6.20 13.90
CA LEU A 94 11.56 5.25 12.89
C LEU A 94 12.47 4.06 12.62
N LYS A 95 13.79 4.20 12.83
CA LYS A 95 14.74 3.07 12.81
C LYS A 95 14.65 2.21 14.06
N SER A 96 14.23 2.78 15.19
CA SER A 96 13.86 2.02 16.38
C SER A 96 12.45 1.45 16.21
N LYS A 97 12.13 0.34 16.88
CA LYS A 97 10.85 -0.38 16.71
C LYS A 97 9.65 0.32 17.34
N VAL A 98 9.66 1.66 17.38
CA VAL A 98 8.52 2.47 17.82
C VAL A 98 7.47 2.48 16.73
N LYS A 99 6.20 2.59 17.12
CA LYS A 99 5.07 2.47 16.20
C LYS A 99 4.72 3.78 15.51
N ALA A 100 4.88 4.91 16.21
CA ALA A 100 4.65 6.22 15.64
C ALA A 100 5.46 7.32 16.34
N TYR A 101 5.60 8.44 15.65
CA TYR A 101 6.19 9.69 16.14
C TYR A 101 5.17 10.81 16.00
N ILE A 102 4.97 11.59 17.07
CA ILE A 102 4.04 12.71 17.13
C ILE A 102 4.79 13.96 17.60
N SER A 103 4.59 15.07 16.90
CA SER A 103 5.08 16.38 17.33
C SER A 103 4.08 17.06 18.26
N LYS A 104 4.54 17.62 19.39
CA LYS A 104 3.76 18.53 20.23
C LYS A 104 3.56 19.87 19.49
N PRO A 105 2.42 20.57 19.64
CA PRO A 105 1.30 20.24 20.52
C PRO A 105 0.47 19.06 20.01
N VAL A 106 0.12 18.14 20.91
CA VAL A 106 -0.74 16.98 20.61
C VAL A 106 -2.21 17.36 20.72
N SER A 107 -3.00 17.01 19.71
CA SER A 107 -4.46 17.15 19.72
C SER A 107 -5.15 15.86 20.17
N PHE A 108 -6.41 15.96 20.61
CA PHE A 108 -7.19 14.79 20.99
C PHE A 108 -7.38 13.84 19.79
N GLU A 109 -7.67 14.39 18.61
CA GLU A 109 -7.91 13.65 17.37
C GLU A 109 -6.67 12.83 16.97
N GLN A 110 -5.45 13.35 17.21
CA GLN A 110 -4.21 12.61 16.95
C GLN A 110 -4.03 11.42 17.90
N ILE A 111 -4.37 11.58 19.19
CA ILE A 111 -4.31 10.51 20.17
C ILE A 111 -5.39 9.46 19.90
N GLU A 112 -6.61 9.91 19.63
CA GLU A 112 -7.74 9.06 19.28
C GLU A 112 -7.42 8.19 18.07
N ALA A 113 -6.94 8.79 16.97
CA ALA A 113 -6.56 8.07 15.77
C ALA A 113 -5.48 7.00 16.04
N LEU A 114 -4.46 7.28 16.84
CA LEU A 114 -3.42 6.30 17.15
C LEU A 114 -3.93 5.12 17.98
N LEU A 115 -4.81 5.39 18.93
CA LEU A 115 -5.37 4.37 19.80
C LEU A 115 -6.41 3.53 19.06
N GLU A 116 -7.32 4.16 18.30
CA GLU A 116 -8.30 3.46 17.47
C GLU A 116 -7.62 2.65 16.36
N ASN A 117 -6.58 3.18 15.70
CA ASN A 117 -5.78 2.40 14.74
C ASN A 117 -5.11 1.19 15.40
N HIS A 118 -4.60 1.34 16.63
CA HIS A 118 -4.02 0.20 17.34
C HIS A 118 -5.07 -0.85 17.73
N LYS A 119 -6.26 -0.40 18.10
CA LYS A 119 -7.40 -1.25 18.43
C LYS A 119 -7.91 -1.97 17.19
N SER A 120 -8.09 -1.27 16.08
CA SER A 120 -8.48 -1.85 14.79
C SER A 120 -7.42 -2.82 14.28
N GLU A 121 -6.12 -2.49 14.33
CA GLU A 121 -5.04 -3.42 13.98
C GLU A 121 -5.07 -4.71 14.82
N ASN A 122 -5.42 -4.64 16.10
CA ASN A 122 -5.50 -5.82 16.97
C ASN A 122 -6.82 -6.58 16.88
N GLU A 123 -7.93 -5.90 16.61
CA GLU A 123 -9.22 -6.52 16.28
C GLU A 123 -9.12 -7.22 14.90
N VAL A 124 -8.40 -6.61 13.95
CA VAL A 124 -8.02 -7.19 12.65
C VAL A 124 -7.01 -8.34 12.81
N LYS A 125 -6.09 -8.31 13.78
CA LYS A 125 -5.21 -9.47 14.09
C LYS A 125 -5.94 -10.70 14.62
N ASN A 126 -7.16 -10.54 15.15
CA ASN A 126 -8.04 -11.68 15.47
C ASN A 126 -8.83 -12.19 14.25
N SER A 127 -8.76 -11.51 13.11
CA SER A 127 -9.22 -12.01 11.81
C SER A 127 -8.02 -12.47 10.96
N LYS A 128 -7.70 -13.77 11.03
CA LYS A 128 -6.60 -14.46 10.31
C LYS A 128 -6.68 -14.40 8.75
N GLY A 129 -7.39 -13.45 8.15
CA GLY A 129 -7.74 -13.46 6.73
C GLY A 129 -6.89 -12.57 5.81
N ILE A 130 -6.29 -11.48 6.31
CA ILE A 130 -5.68 -10.42 5.46
C ILE A 130 -4.15 -10.48 5.44
N GLU A 131 -3.50 -10.74 6.59
CA GLU A 131 -2.03 -10.77 6.72
C GLU A 131 -1.38 -11.81 5.77
N GLY A 132 -1.99 -12.98 5.60
CA GLY A 132 -1.50 -14.00 4.66
C GLY A 132 -1.64 -13.64 3.17
N LYS A 133 -2.51 -12.68 2.82
CA LYS A 133 -2.77 -12.27 1.43
C LYS A 133 -1.82 -11.19 0.97
N SER A 134 -1.52 -10.21 1.83
CA SER A 134 -0.44 -9.25 1.55
C SER A 134 0.88 -9.98 1.29
N ASP A 135 1.21 -11.00 2.11
CA ASP A 135 2.39 -11.85 1.91
C ASP A 135 2.41 -12.56 0.55
N GLU A 136 1.27 -13.05 0.06
CA GLU A 136 1.16 -13.66 -1.26
C GLU A 136 1.42 -12.64 -2.37
N ILE A 137 0.80 -11.46 -2.30
CA ILE A 137 1.03 -10.37 -3.26
C ILE A 137 2.52 -9.97 -3.25
N PHE A 138 3.11 -9.80 -2.07
CA PHE A 138 4.53 -9.47 -1.92
C PHE A 138 5.47 -10.55 -2.46
N SER A 139 5.14 -11.83 -2.26
CA SER A 139 5.91 -12.93 -2.85
C SER A 139 5.90 -12.83 -4.38
N ILE A 140 4.72 -12.60 -4.97
CA ILE A 140 4.60 -12.46 -6.43
C ILE A 140 5.38 -11.23 -6.93
N MET A 141 5.32 -10.11 -6.21
CA MET A 141 6.08 -8.89 -6.52
C MET A 141 7.60 -9.13 -6.52
N LYS A 142 8.11 -9.92 -5.56
CA LYS A 142 9.54 -10.27 -5.45
C LYS A 142 10.04 -11.11 -6.62
N GLU A 143 9.18 -11.97 -7.18
CA GLU A 143 9.53 -12.84 -8.31
C GLU A 143 9.68 -12.10 -9.64
N LYS A 144 9.23 -10.83 -9.72
CA LYS A 144 9.29 -10.01 -10.94
C LYS A 144 8.56 -10.63 -12.13
N ASP A 145 7.50 -11.39 -11.84
CA ASP A 145 6.66 -12.03 -12.83
C ASP A 145 5.37 -11.23 -13.04
N PHE A 146 5.44 -10.26 -13.96
CA PHE A 146 4.29 -9.43 -14.31
C PHE A 146 3.13 -10.27 -14.89
N LYS A 147 3.46 -11.37 -15.55
CA LYS A 147 2.45 -12.26 -16.13
C LYS A 147 1.66 -12.98 -15.05
N ARG A 148 2.35 -13.53 -14.05
CA ARG A 148 1.70 -14.17 -12.90
C ARG A 148 0.74 -13.22 -12.20
N ILE A 149 1.16 -11.98 -11.96
CA ILE A 149 0.34 -10.93 -11.33
C ILE A 149 -0.99 -10.75 -12.06
N TYR A 150 -0.92 -10.56 -13.37
CA TYR A 150 -2.11 -10.36 -14.19
C TYR A 150 -3.17 -11.46 -14.01
N TYR A 151 -2.74 -12.72 -13.86
CA TYR A 151 -3.63 -13.87 -13.71
C TYR A 151 -4.05 -14.15 -12.26
N GLU A 152 -3.26 -13.75 -11.28
CA GLU A 152 -3.55 -13.99 -9.86
C GLU A 152 -4.43 -12.89 -9.25
N ILE A 153 -4.41 -11.66 -9.79
CA ILE A 153 -5.22 -10.53 -9.29
C ILE A 153 -6.70 -10.90 -9.08
N PRO A 154 -7.41 -11.53 -10.03
CA PRO A 154 -8.81 -11.90 -9.81
C PRO A 154 -9.00 -12.80 -8.59
N LYS A 155 -8.09 -13.76 -8.35
CA LYS A 155 -8.17 -14.65 -7.18
C LYS A 155 -7.88 -13.91 -5.88
N ILE A 156 -6.91 -13.01 -5.90
CA ILE A 156 -6.57 -12.15 -4.76
C ILE A 156 -7.80 -11.31 -4.40
N VAL A 157 -8.41 -10.65 -5.38
CA VAL A 157 -9.61 -9.83 -5.19
C VAL A 157 -10.78 -10.69 -4.73
N ASP A 158 -11.05 -11.84 -5.37
CA ASP A 158 -12.10 -12.78 -4.95
C ASP A 158 -11.92 -13.17 -3.47
N SER A 159 -10.69 -13.47 -3.06
CA SER A 159 -10.42 -13.83 -1.68
C SER A 159 -10.69 -12.68 -0.71
N ILE A 160 -10.40 -11.43 -1.08
CA ILE A 160 -10.67 -10.24 -0.26
C ILE A 160 -12.18 -9.98 -0.21
N TYR A 161 -12.86 -10.12 -1.34
CA TYR A 161 -14.27 -9.84 -1.52
C TYR A 161 -15.19 -10.89 -0.87
N ASP A 162 -14.85 -12.19 -0.94
CA ASP A 162 -15.67 -13.30 -0.42
C ASP A 162 -15.57 -13.48 1.10
N ASN A 163 -14.51 -12.96 1.74
CA ASN A 163 -14.37 -12.96 3.20
C ASN A 163 -15.21 -11.87 3.88
N GLU A 164 -15.95 -11.09 3.08
CA GLU A 164 -16.40 -9.77 3.47
C GLU A 164 -17.89 -9.60 3.16
N ASN A 165 -18.73 -9.74 4.19
CA ASN A 165 -20.12 -9.27 4.16
C ASN A 165 -20.15 -7.73 4.40
N THR A 166 -19.23 -7.03 3.74
CA THR A 166 -18.57 -5.86 4.34
C THR A 166 -19.08 -4.55 3.77
N ASP A 167 -19.03 -3.55 4.65
CA ASP A 167 -19.16 -2.15 4.32
C ASP A 167 -18.25 -1.78 3.14
N LEU A 168 -18.80 -1.07 2.15
CA LEU A 168 -18.05 -0.66 0.96
C LEU A 168 -16.87 0.25 1.35
N GLU A 169 -17.02 1.04 2.41
CA GLU A 169 -15.94 1.91 2.89
C GLU A 169 -14.77 1.11 3.47
N LEU A 170 -15.04 0.08 4.27
CA LEU A 170 -13.99 -0.79 4.82
C LEU A 170 -13.27 -1.56 3.70
N LEU A 171 -14.01 -2.03 2.69
CA LEU A 171 -13.41 -2.70 1.53
C LEU A 171 -12.48 -1.75 0.76
N LYS A 172 -12.89 -0.49 0.54
CA LYS A 172 -12.03 0.52 -0.09
C LYS A 172 -10.77 0.78 0.72
N GLU A 173 -10.93 0.97 2.02
CA GLU A 173 -9.81 1.20 2.94
C GLU A 173 -8.81 0.04 2.89
N ASN A 174 -9.30 -1.22 2.86
CA ASN A 174 -8.47 -2.41 2.71
C ASN A 174 -7.66 -2.39 1.40
N PHE A 175 -8.29 -2.07 0.27
CA PHE A 175 -7.56 -1.96 -1.00
C PHE A 175 -6.54 -0.82 -1.00
N ILE A 176 -6.89 0.34 -0.45
CA ILE A 176 -5.98 1.47 -0.32
C ILE A 176 -4.76 1.08 0.53
N ASN A 177 -4.98 0.42 1.67
CA ASN A 177 -3.92 -0.06 2.56
C ASN A 177 -3.00 -1.06 1.85
N ILE A 178 -3.56 -2.05 1.13
CA ILE A 178 -2.78 -2.98 0.28
C ILE A 178 -1.93 -2.20 -0.73
N GLY A 179 -2.50 -1.18 -1.37
CA GLY A 179 -1.76 -0.37 -2.32
C GLY A 179 -0.63 0.43 -1.68
N LYS A 180 -0.85 1.02 -0.49
CA LYS A 180 0.18 1.73 0.28
C LYS A 180 1.31 0.79 0.68
N GLU A 181 0.97 -0.40 1.17
CA GLU A 181 1.88 -1.50 1.48
C GLU A 181 2.75 -1.89 0.28
N LEU A 182 2.14 -2.02 -0.91
CA LEU A 182 2.87 -2.33 -2.15
C LEU A 182 3.84 -1.21 -2.55
N MET A 183 3.42 0.05 -2.43
CA MET A 183 4.25 1.21 -2.70
C MET A 183 5.42 1.34 -1.72
N ASP A 184 5.19 1.08 -0.43
CA ASP A 184 6.22 1.06 0.60
C ASP A 184 7.25 -0.07 0.38
N SER A 185 6.81 -1.24 -0.10
CA SER A 185 7.71 -2.39 -0.33
C SER A 185 8.82 -2.16 -1.35
N ILE A 186 8.67 -1.17 -2.23
CA ILE A 186 9.69 -0.75 -3.18
C ILE A 186 10.45 0.50 -2.71
N GLY A 187 10.18 0.98 -1.49
CA GLY A 187 10.79 2.13 -0.84
C GLY A 187 10.39 3.47 -1.47
N LEU A 188 9.11 3.66 -1.82
CA LEU A 188 8.60 5.01 -2.16
C LEU A 188 8.53 5.89 -0.91
N SER A 189 8.66 7.20 -1.08
CA SER A 189 8.58 8.12 0.04
C SER A 189 7.15 8.21 0.60
N LYS A 190 7.02 8.58 1.88
CA LYS A 190 5.71 8.78 2.52
C LYS A 190 4.82 9.73 1.71
N ASN A 191 5.38 10.81 1.16
CA ASN A 191 4.65 11.75 0.32
C ASN A 191 4.14 11.15 -1.00
N GLU A 192 4.82 10.13 -1.54
CA GLU A 192 4.34 9.42 -2.73
C GLU A 192 3.25 8.41 -2.35
N ILE A 193 3.40 7.72 -1.22
CA ILE A 193 2.43 6.74 -0.71
C ILE A 193 1.09 7.40 -0.34
N GLU A 194 1.11 8.56 0.31
CA GLU A 194 -0.13 9.26 0.68
C GLU A 194 -0.92 9.78 -0.53
N LYS A 195 -0.27 9.90 -1.70
CA LYS A 195 -0.93 10.28 -2.95
C LYS A 195 -1.62 9.12 -3.65
N ILE A 196 -1.70 7.92 -3.05
CA ILE A 196 -2.30 6.76 -3.70
C ILE A 196 -3.73 7.03 -4.18
N GLU A 197 -4.53 7.75 -3.39
CA GLU A 197 -5.91 8.10 -3.75
C GLU A 197 -5.97 9.15 -4.87
N GLU A 198 -4.96 10.02 -4.98
CA GLU A 198 -4.83 10.95 -6.10
C GLU A 198 -4.40 10.23 -7.39
N LEU A 199 -3.46 9.29 -7.27
CA LEU A 199 -2.91 8.52 -8.39
C LEU A 199 -3.89 7.46 -8.90
N PHE A 200 -4.62 6.84 -7.99
CA PHE A 200 -5.54 5.74 -8.24
C PHE A 200 -6.85 5.99 -7.47
N PRO A 201 -7.66 6.96 -7.90
CA PRO A 201 -8.91 7.27 -7.22
C PRO A 201 -9.86 6.08 -7.26
N ILE A 202 -10.35 5.68 -6.08
CA ILE A 202 -11.46 4.75 -5.92
C ILE A 202 -12.75 5.56 -5.86
N ASN A 203 -13.33 5.85 -7.02
CA ASN A 203 -14.53 6.67 -7.11
C ASN A 203 -15.76 5.95 -6.52
N ASN A 204 -16.71 6.74 -5.99
CA ASN A 204 -18.03 6.30 -5.51
C ASN A 204 -18.93 5.84 -6.67
N PHE A 205 -18.66 4.69 -7.26
CA PHE A 205 -19.58 4.07 -8.20
C PHE A 205 -20.54 3.15 -7.45
N GLN A 206 -21.84 3.38 -7.66
CA GLN A 206 -22.97 2.74 -6.97
C GLN A 206 -23.04 1.21 -7.12
N HIS A 207 -22.19 0.63 -7.96
CA HIS A 207 -22.14 -0.79 -8.20
C HIS A 207 -20.99 -1.37 -7.41
N LYS A 208 -21.34 -2.12 -6.37
CA LYS A 208 -20.47 -3.04 -5.63
C LYS A 208 -19.92 -4.12 -6.57
N GLU A 209 -19.18 -3.74 -7.61
CA GLU A 209 -18.67 -4.67 -8.59
C GLU A 209 -17.22 -5.00 -8.26
N LYS A 210 -16.97 -6.25 -7.83
CA LYS A 210 -15.65 -6.75 -7.48
C LYS A 210 -14.58 -6.48 -8.55
N ARG A 211 -14.96 -6.48 -9.83
CA ARG A 211 -14.07 -6.24 -10.97
C ARG A 211 -13.42 -4.87 -10.92
N TYR A 212 -14.07 -3.88 -10.31
CA TYR A 212 -13.46 -2.57 -10.10
C TYR A 212 -12.16 -2.68 -9.32
N PHE A 213 -12.17 -3.46 -8.24
CA PHE A 213 -10.99 -3.68 -7.42
C PHE A 213 -9.92 -4.50 -8.15
N GLU A 214 -10.30 -5.41 -9.06
CA GLU A 214 -9.35 -6.09 -9.95
C GLU A 214 -8.60 -5.09 -10.85
N PHE A 215 -9.33 -4.17 -11.49
CA PHE A 215 -8.72 -3.15 -12.36
C PHE A 215 -7.89 -2.15 -11.56
N TRP A 216 -8.36 -1.74 -10.39
CA TRP A 216 -7.64 -0.85 -9.51
C TRP A 216 -6.32 -1.46 -9.02
N LEU A 217 -6.37 -2.70 -8.50
CA LEU A 217 -5.19 -3.40 -8.03
C LEU A 217 -4.18 -3.63 -9.16
N PHE A 218 -4.66 -3.97 -10.37
CA PHE A 218 -3.79 -4.06 -11.54
C PHE A 218 -3.05 -2.75 -11.86
N LYS A 219 -3.73 -1.60 -11.77
CA LYS A 219 -3.10 -0.28 -12.00
C LYS A 219 -2.01 0.00 -10.96
N VAL A 220 -2.31 -0.22 -9.68
CA VAL A 220 -1.35 -0.04 -8.59
C VAL A 220 -0.14 -0.95 -8.77
N MET A 221 -0.35 -2.25 -9.03
CA MET A 221 0.75 -3.20 -9.23
C MET A 221 1.58 -2.87 -10.47
N ASN A 222 0.95 -2.44 -11.57
CA ASN A 222 1.66 -1.98 -12.76
C ASN A 222 2.55 -0.78 -12.43
N TYR A 223 2.03 0.21 -11.70
CA TYR A 223 2.81 1.36 -11.26
C TYR A 223 3.99 0.95 -10.37
N VAL A 224 3.78 0.09 -9.38
CA VAL A 224 4.85 -0.40 -8.50
C VAL A 224 5.93 -1.14 -9.31
N PHE A 225 5.54 -1.96 -10.29
CA PHE A 225 6.48 -2.61 -11.21
C PHE A 225 7.30 -1.61 -12.03
N GLN A 226 6.65 -0.58 -12.56
CA GLN A 226 7.31 0.49 -13.31
C GLN A 226 8.29 1.23 -12.42
N GLN A 227 7.87 1.72 -11.24
CA GLN A 227 8.73 2.48 -10.33
C GLN A 227 9.94 1.67 -9.84
N ASN A 228 9.72 0.41 -9.43
CA ASN A 228 10.82 -0.47 -9.02
C ASN A 228 11.83 -0.70 -10.16
N SER A 229 11.33 -0.79 -11.39
CA SER A 229 12.17 -0.98 -12.58
C SER A 229 12.90 0.30 -12.98
N ILE A 230 12.26 1.47 -12.88
CA ILE A 230 12.85 2.79 -13.16
C ILE A 230 14.02 3.07 -12.20
N LYS A 231 13.87 2.76 -10.90
CA LYS A 231 14.95 2.92 -9.90
C LYS A 231 16.23 2.20 -10.32
N LYS A 232 16.12 1.08 -11.04
CA LYS A 232 17.26 0.29 -11.52
C LYS A 232 17.68 0.63 -12.95
N TYR A 233 16.74 1.06 -13.78
CA TYR A 233 16.92 1.34 -15.20
C TYR A 233 16.16 2.63 -15.56
N SER A 234 16.79 3.79 -15.34
CA SER A 234 16.14 5.10 -15.51
C SER A 234 15.56 5.33 -16.91
N LEU A 235 16.18 4.76 -17.95
CA LEU A 235 15.67 4.79 -19.33
C LEU A 235 14.27 4.18 -19.47
N LEU A 236 13.87 3.25 -18.60
CA LEU A 236 12.52 2.70 -18.64
C LEU A 236 11.45 3.75 -18.38
N LYS A 237 11.79 4.88 -17.75
CA LYS A 237 10.84 5.98 -17.57
C LYS A 237 10.32 6.47 -18.93
N THR A 238 11.21 6.79 -19.87
CA THR A 238 10.80 7.25 -21.20
C THR A 238 10.04 6.18 -21.99
N VAL A 239 10.35 4.91 -21.76
CA VAL A 239 9.60 3.79 -22.36
C VAL A 239 8.19 3.69 -21.80
N PHE A 240 8.02 3.77 -20.48
CA PHE A 240 6.70 3.69 -19.85
C PHE A 240 5.85 4.92 -20.15
N ASP A 241 6.44 6.11 -20.12
CA ASP A 241 5.77 7.37 -20.49
C ASP A 241 5.26 7.28 -21.95
N TYR A 242 6.12 6.85 -22.89
CA TYR A 242 5.71 6.68 -24.29
C TYR A 242 4.58 5.64 -24.46
N ILE A 243 4.68 4.49 -23.77
CA ILE A 243 3.62 3.47 -23.80
C ILE A 243 2.31 4.03 -23.24
N GLU A 244 2.34 4.81 -22.15
CA GLU A 244 1.14 5.40 -21.56
C GLU A 244 0.45 6.36 -22.53
N ASP A 245 1.22 7.27 -23.10
CA ASP A 245 0.72 8.33 -23.98
C ASP A 245 0.12 7.76 -25.28
N HIS A 246 0.58 6.59 -25.73
CA HIS A 246 0.21 6.00 -27.02
C HIS A 246 -0.50 4.63 -26.87
N ILE A 247 -0.97 4.25 -25.68
CA ILE A 247 -1.55 2.92 -25.45
C ILE A 247 -2.84 2.68 -26.26
N GLU A 248 -3.56 3.75 -26.60
CA GLU A 248 -4.78 3.70 -27.43
C GLU A 248 -4.48 3.73 -28.94
N GLU A 249 -3.20 3.77 -29.34
CA GLU A 249 -2.75 3.81 -30.73
C GLU A 249 -2.20 2.47 -31.22
N ASP A 250 -2.06 2.31 -32.54
CA ASP A 250 -1.41 1.14 -33.16
C ASP A 250 0.12 1.25 -33.05
N ILE A 251 0.66 0.93 -31.87
CA ILE A 251 2.10 0.92 -31.60
C ILE A 251 2.66 -0.49 -31.52
N GLY A 252 3.82 -0.69 -32.13
CA GLY A 252 4.62 -1.90 -32.06
C GLY A 252 5.95 -1.68 -31.35
N LEU A 253 6.79 -2.72 -31.37
CA LEU A 253 8.11 -2.69 -30.74
C LEU A 253 9.05 -1.66 -31.40
N ASN A 254 8.95 -1.48 -32.72
CA ASN A 254 9.82 -0.58 -33.46
C ASN A 254 9.54 0.88 -33.12
N GLU A 255 8.26 1.24 -32.98
CA GLU A 255 7.81 2.57 -32.59
C GLU A 255 8.36 2.92 -31.19
N ILE A 256 8.27 2.00 -30.23
CA ILE A 256 8.80 2.18 -28.87
C ILE A 256 10.32 2.36 -28.90
N ILE A 257 11.06 1.51 -29.62
CA ILE A 257 12.53 1.56 -29.69
C ILE A 257 13.00 2.88 -30.29
N ASN A 258 12.38 3.31 -31.39
CA ASN A 258 12.77 4.50 -32.13
C ASN A 258 12.47 5.78 -31.33
N ASN A 259 11.26 5.89 -30.76
CA ASN A 259 10.86 7.09 -30.01
C ASN A 259 11.57 7.19 -28.65
N CYS A 260 11.94 6.07 -28.02
CA CYS A 260 12.65 6.08 -26.74
C CYS A 260 14.18 6.02 -26.89
N SER A 261 14.71 5.99 -28.13
CA SER A 261 16.15 5.87 -28.42
C SER A 261 16.84 4.71 -27.69
N VAL A 262 16.20 3.54 -27.66
CA VAL A 262 16.68 2.35 -26.94
C VAL A 262 16.89 1.17 -27.89
N SER A 263 18.00 0.44 -27.77
CA SER A 263 18.19 -0.75 -28.62
C SER A 263 17.24 -1.90 -28.25
N GLN A 264 16.75 -2.62 -29.26
CA GLN A 264 15.87 -3.80 -29.07
C GLN A 264 16.45 -4.82 -28.09
N GLY A 265 17.73 -5.15 -28.25
CA GLY A 265 18.41 -6.16 -27.42
C GLY A 265 18.61 -5.72 -25.97
N TYR A 266 18.74 -4.41 -25.71
CA TYR A 266 18.78 -3.89 -24.35
C TYR A 266 17.38 -3.94 -23.71
N LEU A 267 16.37 -3.41 -24.41
CA LEU A 267 15.00 -3.37 -23.92
C LEU A 267 14.45 -4.77 -23.64
N SER A 268 14.67 -5.72 -24.54
CA SER A 268 14.21 -7.11 -24.40
C SER A 268 14.83 -7.79 -23.17
N ARG A 269 16.13 -7.57 -22.90
CA ARG A 269 16.80 -8.13 -21.72
C ARG A 269 16.25 -7.53 -20.42
N ILE A 270 15.96 -6.23 -20.40
CA ILE A 270 15.43 -5.57 -19.20
C ILE A 270 14.01 -6.04 -18.92
N PHE A 271 13.13 -6.06 -19.93
CA PHE A 271 11.76 -6.55 -19.77
C PHE A 271 11.74 -8.02 -19.33
N LYS A 272 12.59 -8.87 -19.93
CA LYS A 272 12.69 -10.26 -19.48
C LYS A 272 13.16 -10.39 -18.03
N ARG A 273 14.05 -9.50 -17.56
CA ARG A 273 14.60 -9.51 -16.20
C ARG A 273 13.70 -8.83 -15.15
N GLN A 274 12.94 -7.79 -15.53
CA GLN A 274 12.12 -7.00 -14.59
C GLN A 274 10.64 -7.38 -14.61
N PHE A 275 10.14 -7.97 -15.70
CA PHE A 275 8.71 -8.27 -15.89
C PHE A 275 8.45 -9.74 -16.28
N ASN A 276 9.49 -10.53 -16.58
CA ASN A 276 9.39 -11.89 -17.11
C ASN A 276 8.63 -12.04 -18.44
N VAL A 277 8.32 -10.93 -19.13
CA VAL A 277 7.59 -10.89 -20.40
C VAL A 277 8.35 -10.07 -21.44
N SER A 278 7.97 -10.19 -22.71
CA SER A 278 8.39 -9.25 -23.76
C SER A 278 7.65 -7.91 -23.65
N VAL A 279 8.18 -6.88 -24.32
CA VAL A 279 7.54 -5.55 -24.40
C VAL A 279 6.14 -5.64 -25.02
N MET A 280 5.98 -6.44 -26.08
CA MET A 280 4.69 -6.62 -26.73
C MET A 280 3.70 -7.40 -25.86
N GLU A 281 4.17 -8.38 -25.09
CA GLU A 281 3.31 -9.06 -24.12
C GLU A 281 2.84 -8.10 -23.02
N TYR A 282 3.74 -7.29 -22.47
CA TYR A 282 3.37 -6.25 -21.52
C TYR A 282 2.32 -5.28 -22.09
N LEU A 283 2.55 -4.75 -23.29
CA LEU A 283 1.61 -3.85 -23.98
C LEU A 283 0.24 -4.51 -24.19
N HIS A 284 0.21 -5.73 -24.72
CA HIS A 284 -1.05 -6.45 -24.93
C HIS A 284 -1.78 -6.70 -23.61
N MET A 285 -1.09 -7.13 -22.56
CA MET A 285 -1.72 -7.38 -21.25
C MET A 285 -2.36 -6.09 -20.70
N ARG A 286 -1.69 -4.94 -20.86
CA ARG A 286 -2.28 -3.63 -20.50
C ARG A 286 -3.50 -3.28 -21.35
N LYS A 287 -3.41 -3.39 -22.68
CA LYS A 287 -4.55 -3.13 -23.58
C LYS A 287 -5.73 -4.05 -23.29
N ILE A 288 -5.50 -5.34 -23.03
CA ILE A 288 -6.57 -6.28 -22.69
C ILE A 288 -7.19 -5.94 -21.33
N ASN A 289 -6.40 -5.53 -20.32
CA ASN A 289 -6.96 -5.06 -19.05
C ASN A 289 -7.87 -3.83 -19.24
N MET A 290 -7.46 -2.86 -20.08
CA MET A 290 -8.29 -1.72 -20.46
C MET A 290 -9.55 -2.14 -21.25
N ALA A 291 -9.43 -3.11 -22.17
CA ALA A 291 -10.58 -3.63 -22.88
C ALA A 291 -11.61 -4.23 -21.94
N LYS A 292 -11.15 -5.01 -20.95
CA LYS A 292 -12.00 -5.59 -19.91
C LYS A 292 -12.73 -4.50 -19.11
N SER A 293 -12.05 -3.41 -18.73
CA SER A 293 -12.71 -2.31 -18.02
C SER A 293 -13.72 -1.57 -18.89
N TYR A 294 -13.43 -1.35 -20.18
CA TYR A 294 -14.42 -0.79 -21.11
C TYR A 294 -15.66 -1.66 -21.23
N PHE A 295 -15.51 -2.98 -21.35
CA PHE A 295 -16.67 -3.87 -21.39
C PHE A 295 -17.46 -3.90 -20.08
N CYS A 296 -16.78 -3.71 -18.93
CA CYS A 296 -17.38 -3.71 -17.61
C CYS A 296 -18.24 -2.46 -17.36
N PHE A 297 -17.73 -1.29 -17.74
CA PHE A 297 -18.30 0.00 -17.33
C PHE A 297 -18.96 0.78 -18.46
N THR A 298 -19.02 0.23 -19.67
CA THR A 298 -19.63 0.89 -20.83
C THR A 298 -20.35 -0.13 -21.73
N ASP A 299 -21.26 0.36 -22.56
CA ASP A 299 -21.98 -0.46 -23.55
C ASP A 299 -21.25 -0.62 -24.89
N LEU A 300 -19.95 -0.26 -24.95
CA LEU A 300 -19.19 -0.28 -26.20
C LEU A 300 -19.17 -1.66 -26.86
N SER A 301 -19.26 -1.68 -28.19
CA SER A 301 -19.17 -2.91 -28.97
C SER A 301 -17.73 -3.44 -28.97
N ILE A 302 -17.57 -4.72 -29.34
CA ILE A 302 -16.24 -5.33 -29.50
C ILE A 302 -15.41 -4.56 -30.54
N THR A 303 -16.07 -4.07 -31.57
CA THR A 303 -15.46 -3.26 -32.64
C THR A 303 -15.00 -1.91 -32.12
N ASP A 304 -15.84 -1.22 -31.34
CA ASP A 304 -15.49 0.10 -30.79
C ASP A 304 -14.31 0.01 -29.82
N VAL A 305 -14.31 -0.99 -28.93
CA VAL A 305 -13.19 -1.22 -28.00
C VAL A 305 -11.91 -1.60 -28.74
N ALA A 306 -12.01 -2.40 -29.80
CA ALA A 306 -10.85 -2.74 -30.63
C ALA A 306 -10.23 -1.47 -31.26
N PHE A 307 -11.03 -0.65 -31.93
CA PHE A 307 -10.54 0.59 -32.55
C PHE A 307 -10.05 1.61 -31.53
N LYS A 308 -10.75 1.74 -30.39
CA LYS A 308 -10.33 2.62 -29.29
C LYS A 308 -8.98 2.24 -28.70
N LEU A 309 -8.59 0.97 -28.76
CA LEU A 309 -7.29 0.50 -28.31
C LEU A 309 -6.26 0.39 -29.44
N GLY A 310 -6.53 1.01 -30.60
CA GLY A 310 -5.60 1.08 -31.71
C GLY A 310 -5.47 -0.21 -32.50
N TYR A 311 -6.43 -1.14 -32.41
CA TYR A 311 -6.46 -2.32 -33.27
C TYR A 311 -7.18 -2.00 -34.59
N ASN A 312 -6.49 -2.21 -35.71
CA ASN A 312 -7.08 -1.99 -37.05
C ASN A 312 -8.20 -2.98 -37.40
N GLU A 313 -8.23 -4.15 -36.75
CA GLU A 313 -9.24 -5.18 -36.99
C GLU A 313 -9.76 -5.78 -35.68
N SER A 314 -11.08 -5.76 -35.51
CA SER A 314 -11.76 -6.44 -34.39
C SER A 314 -11.47 -7.96 -34.34
N SER A 315 -11.22 -8.56 -35.51
CA SER A 315 -10.87 -9.98 -35.64
C SER A 315 -9.51 -10.29 -34.98
N TYR A 316 -8.53 -9.41 -35.16
CA TYR A 316 -7.21 -9.52 -34.58
C TYR A 316 -7.25 -9.24 -33.08
N PHE A 317 -7.94 -8.17 -32.65
CA PHE A 317 -8.19 -7.89 -31.23
C PHE A 317 -8.81 -9.10 -30.53
N SER A 318 -9.82 -9.74 -31.13
CA SER A 318 -10.48 -10.91 -30.55
C SER A 318 -9.54 -12.12 -30.39
N LYS A 319 -8.59 -12.31 -31.32
CA LYS A 319 -7.54 -13.35 -31.21
C LYS A 319 -6.56 -13.03 -30.08
N VAL A 320 -6.13 -11.77 -29.97
CA VAL A 320 -5.26 -11.29 -28.89
C VAL A 320 -5.96 -11.46 -27.54
N PHE A 321 -7.19 -10.97 -27.39
CA PHE A 321 -8.00 -11.14 -26.19
C PHE A 321 -8.12 -12.62 -25.80
N LYS A 322 -8.46 -13.51 -26.74
CA LYS A 322 -8.56 -14.95 -26.47
C LYS A 322 -7.23 -15.57 -26.03
N LYS A 323 -6.10 -15.09 -26.56
CA LYS A 323 -4.76 -15.55 -26.16
C LYS A 323 -4.46 -15.22 -24.70
N TYR A 324 -4.85 -14.05 -24.22
CA TYR A 324 -4.56 -13.61 -22.85
C TYR A 324 -5.65 -14.01 -21.85
N GLU A 325 -6.94 -13.92 -22.18
CA GLU A 325 -8.02 -14.28 -21.24
C GLU A 325 -8.43 -15.75 -21.29
N ASN A 326 -7.86 -16.53 -22.22
CA ASN A 326 -8.25 -17.92 -22.49
C ASN A 326 -9.77 -18.10 -22.77
N MET A 327 -10.45 -17.03 -23.18
CA MET A 327 -11.87 -17.02 -23.55
C MET A 327 -12.15 -15.97 -24.62
N THR A 328 -13.25 -16.11 -25.36
CA THR A 328 -13.64 -15.12 -26.35
C THR A 328 -14.20 -13.86 -25.68
N VAL A 329 -14.08 -12.71 -26.36
CA VAL A 329 -14.69 -11.46 -25.90
C VAL A 329 -16.21 -11.62 -25.66
N TYR A 330 -16.91 -12.33 -26.55
CA TYR A 330 -18.33 -12.63 -26.38
C TYR A 330 -18.63 -13.40 -25.10
N ARG A 331 -17.81 -14.42 -24.77
CA ARG A 331 -17.97 -15.19 -23.53
C ARG A 331 -17.69 -14.31 -22.31
N TYR A 332 -16.65 -13.48 -22.35
CA TYR A 332 -16.32 -12.54 -21.29
C TYR A 332 -17.48 -11.56 -21.03
N LYS A 333 -18.02 -10.94 -22.09
CA LYS A 333 -19.17 -10.01 -21.99
C LYS A 333 -20.45 -10.67 -21.46
N LYS A 334 -20.62 -11.98 -21.65
CA LYS A 334 -21.75 -12.74 -21.07
C LYS A 334 -21.61 -13.05 -19.58
N MET A 335 -20.39 -12.94 -19.04
CA MET A 335 -20.11 -13.19 -17.63
C MET A 335 -20.13 -11.90 -16.79
N LEU A 336 -20.07 -10.75 -17.45
CA LEU A 336 -20.45 -9.44 -16.89
C LEU A 336 -21.97 -9.45 -16.69
#